data_AF-A0A932HGZ0-F1
#
_entry.id   AF-A0A932HGZ0-F1
#
_cell.length_a   1.000
_cell.length_b   1.000
_cell.length_c   1.000
_cell.angle_alpha   90.00
_cell.angle_beta   90.00
_cell.angle_gamma   90.00
#
_symmetry.space_group_name_H-M   'P 1'
#
loop_
_entity.id
_entity.type
_entity.pdbx_description
1 polymer ?
#
loop_
_entity_poly.entity_id
_entity_poly.type
_entity_poly.pdbx_seq_one_letter_code
_entity_poly.pdbx_strand_id
1 'polypeptide(L)'
;MSDMLQVMAAPFAACMVLVAMLAYLGVHIIAREVIFVDLSLAQMAALGSTCSLLFGLDSNSPTGYGFALAFALLGAFIFAATRMRRERRRVPQEAIIGIV
;
A
#
# COMPACT_ATOMS: atom_id res chain seq x y z
N MET A 1 -1.27 -28.26 28.65
CA MET A 1 -0.92 -26.82 28.80
C MET A 1 0.37 -26.48 28.06
N SER A 2 1.41 -27.31 28.11
CA SER A 2 2.67 -27.13 27.35
C SER A 2 2.48 -27.10 25.83
N ASP A 3 1.68 -28.01 25.25
CA ASP A 3 1.47 -28.05 23.78
C ASP A 3 0.82 -26.77 23.24
N MET A 4 -0.12 -26.20 24.01
CA MET A 4 -0.79 -24.96 23.64
C MET A 4 0.19 -23.78 23.64
N LEU A 5 1.07 -23.71 24.65
CA LEU A 5 2.15 -22.72 24.72
C LEU A 5 3.13 -22.86 23.55
N GLN A 6 3.45 -24.09 23.16
CA GLN A 6 4.40 -24.37 22.08
C GLN A 6 3.84 -23.97 20.70
N VAL A 7 2.54 -24.20 20.46
CA VAL A 7 1.84 -23.77 19.24
C VAL A 7 1.63 -22.25 19.21
N MET A 8 1.32 -21.62 20.35
CA MET A 8 1.05 -20.17 20.44
C MET A 8 2.31 -19.31 20.48
N ALA A 9 3.48 -19.87 20.80
CA ALA A 9 4.73 -19.12 20.90
C ALA A 9 5.13 -18.45 19.57
N ALA A 10 5.00 -19.16 18.45
CA ALA A 10 5.33 -18.63 17.12
C ALA A 10 4.45 -17.44 16.67
N PRO A 11 3.10 -17.53 16.70
CA PRO A 11 2.26 -16.39 16.36
C PRO A 11 2.42 -15.24 17.37
N PHE A 12 2.66 -15.52 18.65
CA PHE A 12 2.96 -14.47 19.63
C PHE A 12 4.23 -13.70 19.29
N ALA A 13 5.31 -14.40 18.94
CA ALA A 13 6.56 -13.77 18.49
C ALA A 13 6.35 -12.92 17.23
N ALA A 14 5.58 -13.43 16.26
CA ALA A 14 5.23 -12.68 15.05
C ALA A 14 4.46 -11.40 15.39
N CYS A 15 3.47 -11.46 16.29
CA CYS A 15 2.74 -10.27 16.75
C CYS A 15 3.66 -9.26 17.42
N MET A 16 4.63 -9.69 18.23
CA MET A 16 5.58 -8.78 18.89
C MET A 16 6.46 -8.04 17.86
N VAL A 17 6.92 -8.75 16.83
CA VAL A 17 7.66 -8.16 15.70
C VAL A 17 6.78 -7.17 14.93
N LEU A 18 5.54 -7.56 14.60
CA LEU A 18 4.59 -6.70 13.90
C LEU A 18 4.31 -5.42 14.68
N VAL A 19 4.03 -5.51 15.98
CA VAL A 19 3.79 -4.33 16.83
C VAL A 19 5.00 -3.39 16.83
N ALA A 20 6.22 -3.93 16.95
CA ALA A 20 7.44 -3.13 16.90
C ALA A 20 7.62 -2.43 15.55
N MET A 21 7.41 -3.13 14.44
CA MET A 21 7.51 -2.56 13.10
C MET A 21 6.42 -1.51 12.86
N LEU A 22 5.16 -1.82 13.14
CA LEU A 22 4.02 -0.93 12.89
C LEU A 22 4.14 0.36 13.73
N ALA A 23 4.56 0.26 14.99
CA ALA A 23 4.79 1.45 15.82
C ALA A 23 5.91 2.33 15.25
N TYR A 24 7.06 1.74 14.89
CA TYR A 24 8.21 2.49 14.38
C TYR A 24 7.97 3.09 12.99
N LEU A 25 7.43 2.30 12.05
CA LEU A 25 7.10 2.76 10.71
C LEU A 25 5.91 3.74 10.72
N GLY A 26 4.94 3.55 11.63
CA GLY A 26 3.82 4.47 11.80
C GLY A 26 4.28 5.90 12.09
N VAL A 27 5.24 6.07 13.01
CA VAL A 27 5.83 7.39 13.29
C VAL A 27 6.50 7.99 12.05
N HIS A 28 7.22 7.18 11.26
CA HIS A 28 7.82 7.64 10.01
C HIS A 28 6.80 8.06 8.96
N ILE A 29 5.66 7.36 8.88
CA ILE A 29 4.57 7.66 7.95
C ILE A 29 3.91 8.99 8.31
N ILE A 30 3.59 9.18 9.60
CA ILE A 30 3.00 10.41 10.13
C ILE A 30 3.96 11.60 9.91
N ALA A 31 5.25 11.43 10.26
CA ALA A 31 6.25 12.48 10.11
C ALA A 31 6.49 12.91 8.66
N ARG A 32 6.15 12.07 7.69
CA ARG A 32 6.30 12.35 6.25
C ARG A 32 4.99 12.75 5.56
N GLU A 33 3.87 12.82 6.28
CA GLU A 33 2.52 13.11 5.75
C GLU A 33 2.13 12.14 4.61
N VAL A 34 2.36 10.84 4.81
CA VAL A 34 2.13 9.78 3.81
C VAL A 34 1.11 8.77 4.33
N ILE A 35 0.09 9.22 5.06
CA ILE A 35 -0.80 8.33 5.83
C ILE A 35 -1.68 7.49 4.89
N PHE A 36 -2.15 8.07 3.78
CA PHE A 36 -3.13 7.45 2.88
C PHE A 36 -2.54 6.82 1.60
N VAL A 37 -1.22 6.83 1.42
CA VAL A 37 -0.63 6.29 0.18
C VAL A 37 -0.95 4.81 -0.02
N ASP A 38 -1.01 4.04 1.07
CA ASP A 38 -1.35 2.62 0.99
C ASP A 38 -2.77 2.41 0.42
N LEU A 39 -3.73 3.19 0.89
CA LEU A 39 -5.12 3.16 0.40
C LEU A 39 -5.19 3.51 -1.10
N SER A 40 -4.50 4.58 -1.52
CA SER A 40 -4.53 4.97 -2.94
C SER A 40 -3.78 4.03 -3.85
N LEU A 41 -2.70 3.39 -3.39
CA LEU A 41 -2.03 2.36 -4.17
C LEU A 41 -2.91 1.12 -4.35
N ALA A 42 -3.68 0.74 -3.32
CA ALA A 42 -4.67 -0.33 -3.43
C ALA A 42 -5.78 0.01 -4.45
N GLN A 43 -6.27 1.25 -4.46
CA GLN A 43 -7.25 1.71 -5.44
C GLN A 43 -6.67 1.75 -6.87
N MET A 44 -5.42 2.18 -7.05
CA MET A 44 -4.75 2.12 -8.35
C MET A 44 -4.59 0.67 -8.83
N ALA A 45 -4.25 -0.27 -7.94
CA ALA A 45 -4.23 -1.69 -8.26
C ALA A 45 -5.62 -2.20 -8.69
N ALA A 46 -6.68 -1.80 -7.99
CA ALA A 46 -8.06 -2.16 -8.33
C ALA A 46 -8.51 -1.59 -9.69
N LEU A 47 -8.07 -0.37 -10.02
CA LEU A 47 -8.27 0.22 -11.34
C LEU A 47 -7.58 -0.61 -12.42
N GLY A 48 -6.33 -1.02 -12.19
CA GLY A 48 -5.60 -1.92 -13.10
C GLY A 48 -6.29 -3.26 -13.31
N SER A 49 -6.78 -3.89 -12.24
CA SER A 49 -7.60 -5.11 -12.32
C SER A 49 -8.88 -4.90 -13.13
N THR A 50 -9.53 -3.75 -12.99
CA THR A 50 -10.74 -3.41 -13.76
C THR A 50 -10.40 -3.18 -15.24
N CYS A 51 -9.27 -2.52 -15.55
CA CYS A 51 -8.79 -2.40 -16.92
C CYS A 51 -8.51 -3.77 -17.54
N SER A 52 -7.88 -4.70 -16.80
CA SER A 52 -7.69 -6.09 -17.26
C SER A 52 -9.02 -6.74 -17.66
N LEU A 53 -10.06 -6.58 -16.84
CA LEU A 53 -11.39 -7.09 -17.12
C LEU A 53 -12.00 -6.47 -18.40
N LEU A 54 -11.82 -5.16 -18.62
CA LEU A 54 -12.29 -4.49 -19.83
C LEU A 54 -11.62 -5.00 -21.11
N PHE A 55 -10.35 -5.42 -21.02
CA PHE A 55 -9.64 -6.04 -22.14
C PHE A 55 -10.01 -7.54 -22.33
N GLY A 56 -10.97 -8.06 -21.56
CA GLY A 56 -11.41 -9.45 -21.65
C GLY A 56 -10.37 -10.46 -21.12
N LEU A 57 -9.40 -9.99 -20.34
CA LEU A 57 -8.41 -10.84 -19.69
C LEU A 57 -8.99 -11.39 -18.39
N ASP A 58 -8.81 -12.69 -18.16
CA ASP A 58 -9.19 -13.32 -16.90
C ASP A 58 -8.49 -12.63 -15.73
N SER A 59 -9.27 -12.21 -14.74
CA SER A 59 -8.77 -11.52 -13.54
C SER A 59 -7.84 -12.39 -12.69
N ASN A 60 -7.94 -13.71 -12.81
CA ASN A 60 -7.07 -14.68 -12.12
C ASN A 60 -5.90 -15.17 -13.00
N SER A 61 -5.68 -14.54 -14.16
CA SER A 61 -4.55 -14.86 -15.04
C SER A 61 -3.28 -14.09 -14.63
N PRO A 62 -2.08 -14.62 -14.93
CA PRO A 62 -0.82 -13.89 -14.72
C PRO A 62 -0.80 -12.52 -15.40
N THR A 63 -1.48 -12.40 -16.54
CA THR A 63 -1.66 -11.16 -17.28
C THR A 63 -2.53 -10.14 -16.52
N GLY A 64 -3.59 -10.59 -15.85
CA GLY A 64 -4.43 -9.70 -15.02
C GLY A 64 -3.69 -9.17 -13.80
N TYR A 65 -2.88 -10.02 -13.15
CA TYR A 65 -1.96 -9.57 -12.10
C TYR A 65 -0.94 -8.57 -12.62
N GLY A 66 -0.42 -8.77 -13.83
CA GLY A 66 0.48 -7.82 -14.50
C GLY A 66 -0.14 -6.44 -14.67
N PHE A 67 -1.42 -6.36 -15.05
CA PHE A 67 -2.17 -5.10 -15.17
C PHE A 67 -2.36 -4.39 -13.82
N ALA A 68 -2.78 -5.11 -12.78
CA ALA A 68 -2.94 -4.57 -11.43
C ALA A 68 -1.61 -4.01 -10.91
N LEU A 69 -0.52 -4.76 -11.09
CA LEU A 69 0.82 -4.35 -10.68
C LEU A 69 1.31 -3.12 -11.47
N ALA A 70 1.11 -3.09 -12.79
CA ALA A 70 1.52 -1.97 -13.63
C ALA A 70 0.83 -0.66 -13.20
N PHE A 71 -0.47 -0.71 -12.92
CA PHE A 71 -1.21 0.46 -12.44
C PHE A 71 -0.79 0.89 -11.02
N ALA A 72 -0.57 -0.07 -10.11
CA ALA A 72 -0.07 0.22 -8.77
C ALA A 72 1.32 0.90 -8.82
N LEU A 73 2.23 0.38 -9.65
CA LEU A 73 3.57 0.96 -9.85
C LEU A 73 3.48 2.34 -10.50
N LEU A 74 2.58 2.55 -11.45
CA LEU A 74 2.36 3.85 -12.09
C LEU A 74 1.83 4.87 -11.07
N GLY A 75 0.88 4.47 -10.20
CA GLY A 75 0.42 5.28 -9.07
C GLY A 75 1.56 5.64 -8.11
N ALA A 76 2.37 4.66 -7.71
CA ALA A 76 3.53 4.87 -6.85
C ALA A 76 4.55 5.82 -7.48
N PHE A 77 4.80 5.68 -8.78
CA PHE A 77 5.70 6.54 -9.52
C PHE A 77 5.19 7.99 -9.57
N ILE A 78 3.90 8.20 -9.86
CA ILE A 78 3.29 9.54 -9.86
C ILE A 78 3.42 10.18 -8.48
N PHE A 79 3.10 9.45 -7.41
CA PHE A 79 3.22 9.94 -6.03
C PHE A 79 4.67 10.26 -5.64
N ALA A 80 5.63 9.44 -6.07
CA ALA A 80 7.05 9.70 -5.85
C ALA A 80 7.54 10.95 -6.61
N ALA A 81 7.12 11.12 -7.87
CA ALA A 81 7.52 12.25 -8.71
C ALA A 81 6.90 13.58 -8.26
N THR A 82 5.62 13.58 -7.86
CA THR A 82 4.96 14.78 -7.30
C THR A 82 5.54 15.19 -5.96
N ARG A 83 6.04 14.23 -5.17
CA ARG A 83 6.72 14.49 -3.89
C ARG A 83 8.04 15.27 -4.06
N MET A 84 8.82 15.04 -5.13
CA MET A 84 10.11 15.71 -5.32
C MET A 84 9.99 17.21 -5.67
N ARG A 85 8.84 17.68 -6.17
CA ARG A 85 8.63 19.09 -6.57
C ARG A 85 8.19 20.02 -5.41
N ARG A 86 8.28 19.55 -4.16
CA ARG A 86 7.53 20.08 -3.01
C ARG A 86 8.29 21.14 -2.17
N GLU A 87 9.01 22.06 -2.79
CA GLU A 87 9.54 23.23 -2.06
C GLU A 87 8.52 24.39 -1.93
N ARG A 88 7.37 24.37 -2.63
CA ARG A 88 6.56 25.61 -2.80
C ARG A 88 5.02 25.52 -2.88
N ARG A 89 4.32 24.54 -2.27
CA ARG A 89 2.83 24.50 -2.33
C ARG A 89 2.11 24.26 -1.01
N ARG A 90 1.05 25.05 -0.79
CA ARG A 90 0.16 25.15 0.39
C ARG A 90 -0.91 24.05 0.51
N VAL A 91 -0.81 22.96 -0.26
CA VAL A 91 -1.84 21.89 -0.28
C VAL A 91 -1.18 20.59 0.18
N PRO A 92 -1.66 19.96 1.27
CA PRO A 92 -1.11 18.70 1.75
C PRO A 92 -1.37 17.59 0.73
N GLN A 93 -0.38 16.71 0.49
CA GLN A 93 -0.52 15.59 -0.45
C GLN A 93 -1.71 14.69 -0.11
N GLU A 94 -2.06 14.61 1.17
CA GLU A 94 -3.19 13.82 1.66
C GLU A 94 -4.51 14.25 1.04
N ALA A 95 -4.67 15.52 0.68
CA ALA A 95 -5.86 16.00 -0.02
C ALA A 95 -5.94 15.51 -1.47
N ILE A 96 -4.80 15.26 -2.12
CA ILE A 96 -4.76 14.69 -3.48
C ILE A 96 -4.99 13.19 -3.43
N ILE A 97 -4.40 12.52 -2.43
CA ILE A 97 -4.51 11.08 -2.20
C ILE A 97 -5.95 10.73 -1.76
N GLY A 98 -6.60 11.52 -0.90
CA GLY A 98 -7.98 11.30 -0.48
C GLY A 98 -9.06 11.57 -1.53
N ILE A 99 -8.69 12.06 -2.72
CA ILE A 99 -9.62 12.18 -3.87
C ILE A 99 -9.68 10.86 -4.67
N VAL A 100 -8.63 10.04 -4.63
CA VAL A 100 -8.55 8.75 -5.33
C VAL A 100 -9.40 7.71 -4.59
#